data_AF-A0A416JV50-F1
#
_entry.id   AF-A0A416JV50-F1
#
_cell.length_a   1.000
_cell.length_b   1.000
_cell.length_c   1.000
_cell.angle_alpha   90.00
_cell.angle_beta   90.00
_cell.angle_gamma   90.00
#
_symmetry.space_group_name_H-M   'P 1'
#
loop_
_entity.id
_entity.type
_entity.pdbx_description
1 polymer ?
#
loop_
_entity_poly.entity_id
_entity_poly.type
_entity_poly.pdbx_seq_one_letter_code
_entity_poly.pdbx_strand_id
1 'polypeptide(L)'
;MMRPALTPEARENQLVSLAVDLAEKQLREGTASSQVITHYLKLGSTKERIEKEILEKQKELIEAKTQNLKSIENSEKLYADALKAFRGYSGHGDEVDDA
;
A
#
# COMPACT_ATOMS: atom_id res chain seq x y z
N MET A 1 -31.36 -5.20 -10.23
CA MET A 1 -30.22 -5.66 -11.06
C MET A 1 -28.95 -5.05 -10.50
N MET A 2 -27.94 -5.86 -10.16
CA MET A 2 -26.60 -5.34 -9.89
C MET A 2 -26.05 -4.73 -11.18
N ARG A 3 -25.46 -3.53 -11.10
CA ARG A 3 -24.75 -2.94 -12.24
C ARG A 3 -23.53 -3.81 -12.56
N PRO A 4 -23.27 -4.15 -13.83
CA PRO A 4 -22.07 -4.90 -14.20
C PRO A 4 -20.80 -4.16 -13.77
N ALA A 5 -19.83 -4.89 -13.22
CA ALA A 5 -18.52 -4.35 -12.93
C ALA A 5 -17.81 -3.88 -14.22
N LEU A 6 -17.20 -2.69 -14.14
CA LEU A 6 -16.47 -2.06 -15.25
C LEU A 6 -14.97 -2.36 -15.24
N THR A 7 -14.47 -2.96 -14.15
CA THR A 7 -13.05 -3.38 -14.01
C THR A 7 -12.96 -4.79 -13.42
N PRO A 8 -11.82 -5.49 -13.58
CA PRO A 8 -11.58 -6.79 -12.95
C PRO A 8 -11.74 -6.74 -11.42
N GLU A 9 -11.20 -5.73 -10.75
CA GLU A 9 -11.26 -5.57 -9.29
C GLU A 9 -12.70 -5.36 -8.82
N ALA A 10 -13.47 -4.57 -9.57
CA ALA A 10 -14.89 -4.39 -9.28
C ALA A 10 -15.67 -5.70 -9.43
N ARG A 11 -15.28 -6.57 -10.36
CA ARG A 11 -15.89 -7.89 -10.55
C ARG A 11 -15.54 -8.84 -9.40
N GLU A 12 -14.28 -8.85 -8.96
CA GLU A 12 -13.86 -9.63 -7.79
C GLU A 12 -14.65 -9.23 -6.55
N ASN A 13 -14.78 -7.93 -6.29
CA ASN A 13 -15.57 -7.42 -5.16
C ASN A 13 -17.05 -7.85 -5.24
N GLN A 14 -17.64 -7.91 -6.45
CA GLN A 14 -19.00 -8.42 -6.64
C GLN A 14 -19.10 -9.91 -6.27
N LEU A 15 -18.14 -10.73 -6.69
CA LEU A 15 -18.12 -12.15 -6.36
C LEU A 15 -17.95 -12.38 -4.85
N VAL A 16 -17.09 -11.59 -4.20
CA VAL A 16 -16.91 -11.61 -2.74
C VAL A 16 -18.21 -11.25 -2.04
N SER A 17 -18.89 -10.19 -2.46
CA SER A 17 -20.19 -9.78 -1.90
C SER A 17 -21.22 -10.91 -1.98
N LEU A 18 -21.34 -11.55 -3.16
CA LEU A 18 -22.28 -12.66 -3.35
C LEU A 18 -21.94 -13.86 -2.45
N ALA A 19 -20.64 -14.15 -2.25
CA ALA A 19 -20.21 -15.21 -1.36
C ALA A 19 -20.54 -14.92 0.11
N VAL A 20 -20.40 -13.65 0.54
CA VAL A 20 -20.77 -13.20 1.89
C VAL A 20 -22.28 -13.31 2.10
N ASP A 21 -23.09 -12.84 1.16
CA ASP A 21 -24.55 -12.91 1.24
C ASP A 21 -25.05 -14.36 1.34
N LEU A 22 -24.46 -15.26 0.55
CA LEU A 22 -24.78 -16.68 0.60
C LEU A 22 -24.37 -17.29 1.95
N ALA A 23 -23.18 -16.98 2.45
CA ALA A 23 -22.72 -17.47 3.74
C ALA A 23 -23.60 -16.98 4.89
N GLU A 24 -24.03 -15.71 4.88
CA GLU A 24 -24.96 -15.17 5.86
C GLU A 24 -26.28 -15.93 5.86
N LYS A 25 -26.86 -16.17 4.67
CA LYS A 25 -28.08 -16.96 4.52
C LYS A 25 -27.91 -18.36 5.10
N GLN A 26 -26.82 -19.05 4.75
CA GLN A 26 -26.53 -20.39 5.24
C GLN A 26 -26.36 -20.44 6.76
N LEU A 27 -25.74 -19.43 7.35
CA LEU A 27 -25.57 -19.32 8.80
C LEU A 27 -26.91 -19.14 9.51
N ARG A 28 -27.79 -18.29 8.97
CA ARG A 28 -29.15 -18.06 9.50
C ARG A 28 -30.04 -19.30 9.39
N GLU A 29 -29.94 -20.02 8.29
CA GLU A 29 -30.72 -21.23 8.01
C GLU A 29 -30.15 -22.49 8.69
N GLY A 30 -28.96 -22.40 9.30
CA GLY A 30 -28.29 -23.56 9.92
C GLY A 30 -27.74 -24.58 8.90
N THR A 31 -27.59 -24.18 7.63
CA THR A 31 -27.09 -25.03 6.53
C THR A 31 -25.63 -24.74 6.19
N ALA A 32 -24.98 -23.82 6.92
CA ALA A 32 -23.58 -23.49 6.73
C ALA A 32 -22.67 -24.69 7.00
N SER A 33 -21.69 -24.89 6.11
CA SER A 33 -20.66 -25.91 6.32
C SER A 33 -19.72 -25.53 7.47
N SER A 34 -19.04 -26.53 8.04
CA SER A 34 -18.05 -26.31 9.10
C SER A 34 -16.93 -25.35 8.68
N GLN A 35 -16.57 -25.32 7.40
CA GLN A 35 -15.58 -24.40 6.86
C GLN A 35 -16.06 -22.94 6.90
N VAL A 36 -17.32 -22.69 6.50
CA VAL A 36 -17.93 -21.36 6.55
C VAL A 36 -18.01 -20.87 8.00
N ILE A 37 -18.52 -21.71 8.90
CA ILE A 37 -18.61 -21.38 10.33
C ILE A 37 -17.23 -21.06 10.90
N THR A 38 -16.23 -21.92 10.63
CA THR A 38 -14.86 -21.73 11.13
C THR A 38 -14.24 -20.44 10.60
N HIS A 39 -14.44 -20.10 9.33
CA HIS A 39 -13.93 -18.86 8.73
C HIS A 39 -14.46 -17.63 9.49
N TYR A 40 -15.77 -17.54 9.70
CA TYR A 40 -16.38 -16.39 10.39
C TYR A 40 -16.06 -16.34 11.90
N LEU A 41 -15.91 -17.47 12.56
CA LEU A 41 -15.44 -17.50 13.95
C LEU A 41 -14.00 -16.97 14.09
N LYS A 42 -13.13 -17.28 13.11
CA LYS A 42 -11.75 -16.74 13.09
C LYS A 42 -11.73 -15.24 12.89
N LEU A 43 -12.58 -14.69 12.02
CA LEU A 43 -12.69 -13.25 11.78
C LEU A 43 -13.00 -12.46 13.06
N GLY A 44 -13.81 -13.02 13.97
CA GLY A 44 -14.12 -12.41 15.26
C GLY A 44 -13.10 -12.68 16.37
N SER A 45 -12.05 -13.47 16.09
CA SER A 45 -11.07 -13.86 17.11
C SER A 45 -10.14 -12.71 17.47
N THR A 46 -9.69 -12.68 18.73
CA THR A 46 -8.70 -11.70 19.20
C THR A 46 -7.38 -11.79 18.44
N LYS A 47 -7.01 -13.00 18.01
CA LYS A 47 -5.82 -13.26 17.20
C LYS A 47 -5.88 -12.52 15.86
N GLU A 48 -6.97 -12.70 15.11
CA GLU A 48 -7.13 -12.08 13.78
C GLU A 48 -7.12 -10.54 13.88
N ARG A 49 -7.74 -9.99 14.93
CA ARG A 49 -7.72 -8.54 15.18
C ARG A 49 -6.30 -8.01 15.40
N ILE A 50 -5.50 -8.74 16.20
CA ILE A 50 -4.11 -8.36 16.48
C ILE A 50 -3.24 -8.52 15.21
N GLU A 51 -3.42 -9.61 14.46
CA GLU A 51 -2.71 -9.82 13.20
C GLU A 51 -3.01 -8.70 12.19
N LYS A 52 -4.28 -8.28 12.07
CA LYS A 52 -4.67 -7.14 11.24
C LYS A 52 -4.00 -5.84 11.68
N GLU A 53 -3.99 -5.54 12.99
CA GLU A 53 -3.33 -4.35 13.53
C GLU A 53 -1.81 -4.35 13.26
N ILE A 54 -1.16 -5.52 13.37
CA ILE A 54 0.26 -5.67 13.05
C ILE A 54 0.50 -5.41 11.57
N LEU A 55 -0.33 -5.96 10.68
CA LEU A 55 -0.21 -5.74 9.23
C LEU A 55 -0.42 -4.26 8.86
N GLU A 56 -1.36 -3.57 9.51
CA GLU A 56 -1.57 -2.13 9.33
C GLU A 56 -0.33 -1.33 9.74
N LYS A 57 0.24 -1.60 10.92
CA LYS A 57 1.48 -0.93 11.37
C LYS A 57 2.69 -1.25 10.49
N GLN A 58 2.77 -2.47 9.98
CA GLN A 58 3.83 -2.85 9.03
C GLN A 58 3.70 -2.08 7.72
N LYS A 59 2.47 -1.90 7.21
CA LYS A 59 2.22 -1.07 6.03
C LYS A 59 2.66 0.38 6.26
N GLU A 60 2.25 0.99 7.38
CA GLU A 60 2.67 2.36 7.75
C GLU A 60 4.20 2.49 7.85
N LEU A 61 4.85 1.51 8.48
CA LEU A 61 6.32 1.49 8.60
C LEU A 61 6.99 1.43 7.22
N ILE A 62 6.47 0.61 6.30
CA ILE A 62 7.01 0.52 4.94
C ILE A 62 6.83 1.84 4.20
N GLU A 63 5.65 2.47 4.30
CA GLU A 63 5.39 3.78 3.68
C GLU A 63 6.31 4.86 4.24
N ALA A 64 6.49 4.92 5.55
CA ALA A 64 7.41 5.86 6.21
C ALA A 64 8.87 5.63 5.76
N LYS A 65 9.31 4.37 5.64
CA LYS A 65 10.64 4.03 5.11
C LYS A 65 10.78 4.46 3.65
N THR A 66 9.78 4.23 2.81
CA THR A 66 9.79 4.66 1.42
C THR A 66 9.89 6.19 1.32
N GLN A 67 9.14 6.93 2.14
CA GLN A 67 9.21 8.39 2.17
C GLN A 67 10.57 8.89 2.67
N ASN A 68 11.14 8.25 3.70
CA ASN A 68 12.46 8.59 4.21
C ASN A 68 13.54 8.41 3.13
N LEU A 69 13.53 7.27 2.41
CA LEU A 69 14.46 7.01 1.31
C LEU A 69 14.35 8.06 0.19
N LYS A 70 13.13 8.41 -0.22
CA LYS A 70 12.90 9.49 -1.20
C LYS A 70 13.39 10.85 -0.70
N SER A 71 13.24 11.12 0.60
CA SER A 71 13.73 12.36 1.21
C SER A 71 15.25 12.45 1.21
N ILE A 72 15.95 11.33 1.45
CA ILE A 72 17.41 11.25 1.38
C ILE A 72 17.86 11.54 -0.06
N GLU A 73 17.29 10.86 -1.06
CA GLU A 73 17.60 11.07 -2.48
C GLU A 73 17.40 12.54 -2.90
N ASN A 74 16.28 13.16 -2.51
CA ASN A 74 16.02 14.57 -2.80
C ASN A 74 17.02 15.51 -2.11
N SER A 75 17.44 15.19 -0.88
CA SER A 75 18.41 15.99 -0.14
C SER A 75 19.78 15.89 -0.79
N GLU A 76 20.23 14.69 -1.16
CA GLU A 76 21.48 14.49 -1.90
C GLU A 76 21.50 15.29 -3.21
N LYS A 77 20.39 15.28 -3.95
CA LYS A 77 20.24 16.10 -5.17
C LYS A 77 20.36 17.59 -4.88
N LEU A 78 19.68 18.09 -3.85
CA LEU A 78 19.76 19.50 -3.47
C LEU A 78 21.18 19.91 -3.05
N TYR A 79 21.89 19.06 -2.30
CA TYR A 79 23.29 19.28 -1.94
C TYR A 79 24.19 19.31 -3.17
N ALA A 80 24.00 18.39 -4.12
CA ALA A 80 24.75 18.37 -5.38
C ALA A 80 24.50 19.64 -6.21
N ASP A 81 23.24 20.06 -6.33
CA ASP A 81 22.85 21.28 -7.05
C ASP A 81 23.43 22.54 -6.38
N ALA A 82 23.39 22.61 -5.05
CA ALA A 82 23.98 23.72 -4.30
C ALA A 82 25.50 23.78 -4.48
N LEU A 83 26.21 22.65 -4.35
CA LEU A 83 27.65 22.59 -4.61
C LEU A 83 28.02 23.00 -6.04
N LYS A 84 27.21 22.63 -7.03
CA LYS A 84 27.38 23.06 -8.43
C LYS A 84 27.20 24.57 -8.57
N ALA A 85 26.17 25.14 -7.94
CA ALA A 85 25.92 26.58 -7.95
C ALA A 85 27.05 27.39 -7.28
N PHE A 86 27.58 26.89 -6.15
CA PHE A 86 28.71 27.53 -5.46
C PHE A 86 30.01 27.47 -6.28
N ARG A 87 30.28 26.37 -6.99
CA ARG A 87 31.43 26.28 -7.93
C ARG A 87 31.31 27.27 -9.09
N GLY A 88 30.10 27.48 -9.62
CA GLY A 88 29.86 28.48 -10.66
C GLY A 88 30.01 29.92 -10.18
N TYR A 89 29.82 30.18 -8.88
CA TYR A 89 29.96 31.52 -8.28
C TYR A 89 31.39 31.82 -7.78
N SER A 90 32.22 30.80 -7.53
CA SER A 90 33.58 30.96 -6.99
C SER A 90 34.64 31.44 -7.99
N GLY A 91 34.24 32.03 -9.14
CA GLY A 91 35.15 32.81 -9.99
C GLY A 91 36.40 32.06 -10.44
N HIS A 92 36.26 30.83 -10.93
CA HIS A 92 37.28 30.21 -11.77
C HIS A 92 36.68 30.06 -13.17
N GLY A 93 37.20 30.86 -14.09
CA GLY A 93 36.79 30.88 -15.48
C GLY A 93 36.94 29.50 -16.11
N ASP A 94 35.95 29.16 -16.94
CA ASP A 94 36.19 28.29 -18.08
C ASP A 94 37.17 29.04 -19.02
N GLU A 95 38.46 28.99 -18.71
CA GLU A 95 39.49 29.04 -19.74
C GLU A 95 39.75 27.58 -20.14
N VAL A 96 38.88 27.11 -21.03
CA VAL A 96 39.25 26.07 -21.98
C VAL A 96 40.30 26.69 -22.91
N ASP A 97 41.56 26.37 -22.63
CA ASP A 97 42.72 26.71 -23.45
C ASP A 97 42.62 25.94 -24.78
N ASP A 98 42.10 26.60 -25.82
CA ASP A 98 42.32 26.20 -27.21
C ASP A 98 43.71 26.71 -27.62
N ALA A 99 44.72 25.83 -27.56
CA ALA A 99 46.03 26.00 -28.20
C ALA A 99 46.68 24.66 -28.55
#